data_AF-A0A7S4JL79-F1
#
_entry.id   AF-A0A7S4JL79-F1
#
_cell.length_a   1.000
_cell.length_b   1.000
_cell.length_c   1.000
_cell.angle_alpha   90.00
_cell.angle_beta   90.00
_cell.angle_gamma   90.00
#
_symmetry.space_group_name_H-M   'P 1'
#
loop_
_entity.id
_entity.type
_entity.pdbx_description
1 polymer ?
#
loop_
_entity_poly.entity_id
_entity_poly.type
_entity_poly.pdbx_seq_one_letter_code
_entity_poly.pdbx_strand_id
1 'polypeptide(L)'
;MIIKRVHRARFSAITPLALRQSFSSLGDPDPALSRSVDARQELDLRVGVAMTRLLTRRCVGIARKKFDPKTRLVSYGPCQTPTLHFCVERAREIEKFESREYWKVEV
;
A
#
# COMPACT_ATOMS: atom_id res chain seq x y z
N MET A 1 11.32 -32.44 -27.76
CA MET A 1 10.59 -32.16 -26.50
C MET A 1 11.50 -31.40 -25.55
N ILE A 2 11.14 -30.16 -25.18
CA ILE A 2 11.91 -29.42 -24.16
C ILE A 2 11.45 -29.93 -22.80
N ILE A 3 12.35 -30.58 -22.07
CA ILE A 3 12.12 -30.97 -20.67
C ILE A 3 12.14 -29.69 -19.82
N LYS A 4 10.98 -29.30 -19.25
CA LYS A 4 10.90 -28.22 -18.26
C LYS A 4 11.66 -28.65 -17.00
N ARG A 5 12.67 -27.87 -16.58
CA ARG A 5 13.50 -28.14 -15.38
C ARG A 5 13.09 -27.34 -14.14
N VAL A 6 12.03 -26.52 -14.24
CA VAL A 6 11.60 -25.61 -13.18
C VAL A 6 10.17 -25.92 -12.79
N HIS A 7 9.94 -26.11 -11.49
CA HIS A 7 8.64 -26.39 -10.91
C HIS A 7 8.39 -25.49 -9.68
N ARG A 8 7.12 -25.39 -9.27
CA ARG A 8 6.68 -24.62 -8.10
C ARG A 8 5.89 -25.51 -7.15
N ALA A 9 6.48 -25.79 -5.99
CA ALA A 9 5.73 -26.29 -4.85
C ALA A 9 4.77 -25.21 -4.33
N ARG A 10 3.53 -25.57 -4.05
CA ARG A 10 2.51 -24.69 -3.45
C ARG A 10 2.08 -25.28 -2.12
N PHE A 11 2.21 -24.50 -1.05
CA PHE A 11 1.82 -24.87 0.30
C PHE A 11 1.38 -23.61 1.05
N SER A 12 0.49 -23.79 2.03
CA SER A 12 -0.06 -22.70 2.86
C SER A 12 0.34 -22.83 4.34
N ALA A 13 1.10 -23.86 4.68
CA ALA A 13 1.62 -24.12 6.01
C ALA A 13 2.96 -24.86 5.93
N ILE A 14 3.81 -24.65 6.94
CA ILE A 14 5.13 -25.30 7.05
C ILE A 14 4.98 -26.51 8.00
N THR A 15 4.29 -27.55 7.53
CA THR A 15 4.13 -28.82 8.26
C THR A 15 4.62 -30.00 7.42
N PRO A 16 5.08 -31.10 8.04
CA PRO A 16 5.56 -32.27 7.29
C PRO A 16 4.55 -32.81 6.28
N LEU A 17 3.26 -32.82 6.64
CA LEU A 17 2.17 -33.25 5.76
C LEU A 17 2.02 -32.31 4.55
N ALA A 18 1.91 -31.00 4.78
CA ALA A 18 1.69 -30.01 3.72
C ALA A 18 2.87 -29.98 2.74
N LEU A 19 4.10 -30.08 3.25
CA LEU A 19 5.30 -30.14 2.40
C LEU A 19 5.32 -31.42 1.55
N ARG A 20 5.16 -32.61 2.16
CA ARG A 20 5.13 -33.88 1.40
C ARG A 20 4.07 -33.87 0.30
N GLN A 21 2.87 -33.37 0.59
CA GLN A 21 1.80 -33.19 -0.40
C GLN A 21 2.23 -32.25 -1.53
N SER A 22 2.79 -31.08 -1.20
CA SER A 22 3.24 -30.09 -2.21
C SER A 22 4.34 -30.61 -3.14
N PHE A 23 5.25 -31.47 -2.64
CA PHE A 23 6.30 -32.08 -3.44
C PHE A 23 5.79 -33.27 -4.28
N SER A 24 4.70 -33.92 -3.87
CA SER A 24 4.04 -34.96 -4.66
C SER A 24 3.20 -34.40 -5.83
N SER A 25 2.85 -33.11 -5.80
CA SER A 25 2.02 -32.43 -6.80
C SER A 25 2.66 -31.10 -7.22
N LEU A 26 3.83 -31.19 -7.85
CA LEU A 26 4.54 -30.02 -8.36
C LEU A 26 3.80 -29.41 -9.57
N GLY A 27 3.54 -28.11 -9.50
CA GLY A 27 2.99 -27.34 -10.61
C GLY A 27 4.06 -26.54 -11.34
N ASP A 28 3.62 -25.76 -12.33
CA ASP A 28 4.45 -24.75 -12.97
C ASP A 28 4.37 -23.40 -12.22
N PRO A 29 5.43 -22.58 -12.22
CA PRO A 29 5.33 -21.18 -11.83
C PRO A 29 4.28 -20.46 -12.69
N ASP A 30 3.46 -19.63 -12.06
CA ASP A 30 2.46 -18.83 -12.77
C ASP A 30 3.07 -17.47 -13.18
N PRO A 31 3.32 -17.25 -14.48
CA PRO A 31 3.94 -16.02 -14.93
C PRO A 31 2.99 -14.82 -14.88
N ALA A 32 1.67 -15.02 -14.83
CA ALA A 32 0.71 -13.94 -14.70
C ALA A 32 0.78 -13.28 -13.32
N LEU A 33 0.97 -14.09 -12.26
CA LEU A 33 1.20 -13.56 -10.91
C LEU A 33 2.46 -12.70 -10.85
N SER A 34 3.57 -13.16 -11.44
CA SER A 34 4.81 -12.36 -11.51
C SER A 34 4.59 -11.04 -12.25
N ARG A 35 4.02 -11.09 -13.46
CA ARG A 35 3.77 -9.88 -14.28
C ARG A 35 2.86 -8.88 -13.58
N SER A 36 1.89 -9.34 -12.77
CA SER A 36 1.04 -8.43 -11.99
C SER A 36 1.83 -7.66 -10.94
N VAL A 37 2.86 -8.28 -10.34
CA VAL A 37 3.76 -7.61 -9.40
C VAL A 37 4.66 -6.62 -10.14
N ASP A 38 5.21 -7.00 -11.29
CA ASP A 38 6.05 -6.12 -12.12
C ASP A 38 5.28 -4.86 -12.55
N ALA A 39 4.05 -5.03 -13.03
CA ALA A 39 3.17 -3.92 -13.43
C ALA A 39 2.91 -2.97 -12.25
N ARG A 40 2.63 -3.51 -11.05
CA ARG A 40 2.42 -2.68 -9.86
C ARG A 40 3.71 -1.94 -9.45
N GLN A 41 4.86 -2.62 -9.46
CA GLN A 41 6.15 -1.99 -9.15
C GLN A 41 6.45 -0.82 -10.09
N GLU A 42 6.21 -1.00 -11.39
CA GLU A 42 6.42 0.02 -12.40
C GLU A 42 5.48 1.22 -12.23
N LEU A 43 4.19 0.96 -11.97
CA LEU A 43 3.19 2.00 -11.69
C LEU A 43 3.56 2.80 -10.44
N ASP A 44 3.85 2.11 -9.34
CA ASP A 44 4.23 2.72 -8.07
C ASP A 44 5.49 3.59 -8.24
N LEU A 45 6.50 3.10 -8.97
CA LEU A 45 7.74 3.84 -9.23
C LEU A 45 7.49 5.07 -10.11
N ARG A 46 6.85 4.90 -11.27
CA ARG A 46 6.69 5.98 -12.25
C ARG A 46 5.83 7.10 -11.68
N VAL A 47 4.65 6.76 -11.15
CA VAL A 47 3.72 7.74 -10.57
C VAL A 47 4.30 8.35 -9.30
N GLY A 48 4.84 7.51 -8.40
CA GLY A 48 5.43 7.95 -7.15
C GLY A 48 6.59 8.92 -7.35
N VAL A 49 7.54 8.60 -8.24
CA VAL A 49 8.70 9.47 -8.52
C VAL A 49 8.28 10.76 -9.21
N ALA A 50 7.41 10.70 -10.22
CA ALA A 50 6.96 11.88 -10.95
C ALA A 50 6.30 12.90 -10.01
N MET A 51 5.33 12.45 -9.22
CA MET A 51 4.58 13.30 -8.31
C MET A 51 5.42 13.75 -7.12
N THR A 52 6.22 12.86 -6.51
CA THR A 52 7.12 13.23 -5.41
C THR A 52 8.12 14.30 -5.82
N ARG A 53 8.72 14.19 -7.02
CA ARG A 53 9.65 15.21 -7.54
C ARG A 53 8.94 16.55 -7.75
N LEU A 54 7.75 16.55 -8.34
CA LEU A 54 6.94 17.75 -8.55
C LEU A 54 6.59 18.43 -7.22
N LEU A 55 5.99 17.69 -6.29
CA LEU A 55 5.56 18.20 -5.00
C LEU A 55 6.73 18.67 -4.14
N THR A 56 7.83 17.92 -4.12
CA THR A 56 9.02 18.34 -3.37
C THR A 56 9.56 19.65 -3.92
N ARG A 57 9.72 19.78 -5.25
CA ARG A 57 10.20 21.03 -5.86
C ARG A 57 9.29 22.22 -5.57
N ARG A 58 7.96 22.02 -5.57
CA ARG A 58 6.99 23.10 -5.40
C ARG A 58 6.70 23.44 -3.93
N CYS A 59 6.69 22.45 -3.05
CA CYS A 59 6.09 22.59 -1.73
C CYS A 59 7.07 22.41 -0.56
N VAL A 60 8.29 21.89 -0.76
CA VAL A 60 9.22 21.65 0.36
C VAL A 60 9.58 22.93 1.12
N GLY A 61 9.72 24.06 0.42
CA GLY A 61 9.98 25.36 1.05
C GLY A 61 8.81 25.84 1.92
N ILE A 62 7.57 25.58 1.50
CA ILE A 62 6.36 25.87 2.28
C ILE A 62 6.31 24.95 3.50
N ALA A 63 6.58 23.66 3.30
CA ALA A 63 6.55 22.66 4.37
C ALA A 63 7.59 22.97 5.46
N ARG A 64 8.80 23.40 5.09
CA ARG A 64 9.84 23.85 6.03
C ARG A 64 9.41 25.05 6.86
N LYS A 65 8.75 26.02 6.24
CA LYS A 65 8.34 27.26 6.91
C LYS A 65 7.13 27.05 7.83
N LYS A 66 6.17 26.21 7.42
CA LYS A 66 4.89 26.05 8.12
C LYS A 66 4.84 24.89 9.12
N PHE A 67 5.59 23.81 8.88
CA PHE A 67 5.42 22.56 9.64
C PHE A 67 6.72 22.10 10.30
N ASP A 68 7.74 21.72 9.53
CA ASP A 68 9.01 21.23 10.07
C ASP A 68 10.20 21.73 9.23
N PRO A 69 11.08 22.58 9.79
CA PRO A 69 12.29 23.08 9.10
C PRO A 69 13.22 21.98 8.57
N LYS A 70 13.16 20.76 9.13
CA LYS A 70 13.96 19.61 8.69
C LYS A 70 13.36 18.88 7.50
N THR A 71 12.16 19.23 7.04
CA THR A 71 11.49 18.58 5.90
C THR A 71 12.39 18.60 4.66
N ARG A 72 12.69 17.43 4.08
CA ARG A 72 13.49 17.32 2.85
C ARG A 72 12.70 16.83 1.64
N LEU A 73 11.55 16.23 1.88
CA LEU A 73 10.79 15.50 0.88
C LEU A 73 9.30 15.70 1.14
N VAL A 74 8.54 15.88 0.06
CA VAL A 74 7.08 15.76 0.06
C VAL A 74 6.76 14.60 -0.87
N SER A 75 6.52 13.43 -0.28
CA SER A 75 6.29 12.20 -1.04
C SER A 75 4.84 12.07 -1.48
N TYR A 76 4.67 11.37 -2.60
CA TYR A 76 3.38 10.94 -3.12
C TYR A 76 3.46 9.45 -3.44
N GLY A 77 2.41 8.73 -3.08
CA GLY A 77 2.20 7.35 -3.49
C GLY A 77 0.74 7.14 -3.88
N PRO A 78 0.45 6.40 -4.97
CA PRO A 78 -0.93 6.22 -5.46
C PRO A 78 -1.86 5.60 -4.40
N CYS A 79 -1.33 4.77 -3.49
CA CYS A 79 -2.08 4.23 -2.35
C CYS A 79 -1.85 5.03 -1.05
N GLN A 80 -0.63 5.53 -0.81
CA GLN A 80 -0.30 6.28 0.40
C GLN A 80 -1.14 7.56 0.54
N THR A 81 -1.35 8.29 -0.55
CA THR A 81 -2.05 9.59 -0.51
C THR A 81 -3.55 9.45 -0.22
N PRO A 82 -4.32 8.54 -0.86
CA PRO A 82 -5.69 8.24 -0.44
C PRO A 82 -5.79 7.70 0.98
N THR A 83 -4.83 6.89 1.42
CA THR A 83 -4.80 6.39 2.80
C THR A 83 -4.70 7.53 3.81
N LEU A 84 -3.81 8.50 3.57
CA LEU A 84 -3.72 9.72 4.39
C LEU A 84 -5.00 10.56 4.32
N HIS A 85 -5.67 10.58 3.17
CA HIS A 85 -6.91 11.32 2.99
C HIS A 85 -8.00 10.87 3.97
N PHE A 86 -8.17 9.57 4.20
CA PHE A 86 -9.15 9.07 5.18
C PHE A 86 -8.87 9.59 6.60
N CYS A 87 -7.60 9.64 7.03
CA CYS A 87 -7.23 10.20 8.33
C CYS A 87 -7.55 11.69 8.42
N VAL A 88 -7.21 12.45 7.37
CA VAL A 88 -7.47 13.90 7.30
C VAL A 88 -8.96 14.21 7.24
N GLU A 89 -9.74 13.40 6.51
CA GLU A 89 -11.19 13.52 6.42
C GLU A 89 -11.82 13.33 7.80
N ARG A 90 -11.51 12.24 8.50
CA ARG A 90 -12.01 12.01 9.86
C ARG A 90 -11.60 13.10 10.83
N ALA A 91 -10.35 13.58 10.77
CA ALA A 91 -9.91 14.69 11.61
C ALA A 91 -10.77 15.95 11.40
N ARG A 92 -11.09 16.28 10.13
CA ARG A 92 -11.97 17.41 9.80
C ARG A 92 -13.41 17.19 10.22
N GLU A 93 -13.93 15.97 10.15
CA GLU A 93 -15.27 15.65 10.67
C GLU A 93 -15.35 15.92 12.17
N ILE A 94 -14.33 15.53 12.93
CA ILE A 94 -14.24 15.75 14.38
C ILE A 94 -14.12 17.26 14.68
N GLU A 95 -13.26 17.98 13.96
CA GLU A 95 -13.10 19.44 14.13
C GLU A 95 -14.40 20.22 13.85
N LYS A 96 -15.22 19.74 12.92
CA LYS A 96 -16.51 20.35 12.54
C LYS A 96 -17.70 19.84 13.36
N PHE A 97 -17.49 18.88 14.26
CA PHE A 97 -18.58 18.30 15.02
C PHE A 97 -19.13 19.32 16.04
N GLU A 98 -20.39 19.70 15.87
CA GLU A 98 -21.13 20.52 16.83
C GLU A 98 -21.96 19.60 17.72
N SER A 99 -21.56 19.48 18.99
CA SER A 99 -22.31 18.70 19.98
C SER A 99 -23.73 19.24 20.15
N ARG A 100 -24.72 18.34 20.21
CA ARG A 100 -26.12 18.68 20.43
C ARG A 100 -26.64 17.96 21.66
N GLU A 101 -27.30 18.70 22.53
CA GLU A 101 -27.96 18.15 23.70
C GLU A 101 -29.12 17.23 23.27
N TYR A 102 -29.24 16.08 23.94
CA TYR A 102 -30.35 15.15 23.78
C TYR A 102 -30.62 14.45 25.11
N TRP A 103 -31.84 13.95 25.28
CA TRP A 103 -32.26 13.24 26.49
C TRP A 103 -32.58 11.78 26.18
N LYS A 104 -32.29 10.89 27.13
CA LYS A 104 -32.63 9.46 27.09
C LYS A 104 -33.41 9.12 28.35
N VAL A 105 -34.51 8.37 28.20
CA VAL A 105 -35.24 7.81 29.35
C VAL A 105 -34.50 6.57 29.84
N GLU A 106 -34.13 6.56 31.12
CA GLU A 106 -33.64 5.38 31.84
C GLU A 106 -34.77 4.82 32.70
N VAL A 107 -34.92 3.49 32.71
CA VAL A 107 -35.93 2.74 33.48
C VAL A 107 -35.22 1.92 34.55
#